data_AF-A0A177AHH6-F1
#
_entry.id   AF-A0A177AHH6-F1
#
_cell.length_a   1.000
_cell.length_b   1.000
_cell.length_c   1.000
_cell.angle_alpha   90.00
_cell.angle_beta   90.00
_cell.angle_gamma   90.00
#
_symmetry.space_group_name_H-M   'P 1'
#
loop_
_entity.id
_entity.type
_entity.pdbx_description
1 polymer ?
#
loop_
_entity_poly.entity_id
_entity_poly.type
_entity_poly.pdbx_seq_one_letter_code
_entity_poly.pdbx_strand_id
1 'polypeptide(L)'
;MKPTGFIATDTEWPPTILIDMNDSAIIIQRKGSYGHSRDQPVDITPHVFSYGPAKKNSLAITVLNAPGARNGIPYSIAIEVVEVFQHQQIVDMCLKTQRITAKDVIEDIRLKLSERNVDEDDDVALVSAKLTIALRDPLTASIFTTLVRDVQCRHRECFDLETFLMSRSNKQEFTCMPDAWPLCSGDTRPRLLRVDEFLVSVREKLEEDGDLEVKAILVAEDGSWTAKPEALPAERSKSWGSSGSVSRRGCDYSSPAVSSRQAPGLRSSPTLTSVMAVSAACVLRMALR
;
A
#
# COMPACT_ATOMS: atom_id res chain seq x y z
N MET A 1 -8.53 5.06 -16.70
CA MET A 1 -7.52 4.44 -17.59
C MET A 1 -6.71 3.45 -16.77
N LYS A 2 -6.68 2.16 -17.12
CA LYS A 2 -5.70 1.24 -16.53
C LYS A 2 -4.30 1.79 -16.85
N PRO A 3 -3.35 1.84 -15.90
CA PRO A 3 -1.98 2.19 -16.23
C PRO A 3 -1.48 1.17 -17.25
N THR A 4 -1.37 1.62 -18.50
CA THR A 4 -0.91 0.81 -19.62
C THR A 4 0.56 1.14 -19.77
N GLY A 5 1.43 0.26 -19.26
CA GLY A 5 2.86 0.46 -19.29
C GLY A 5 3.63 -0.50 -18.38
N PHE A 6 4.92 -0.64 -18.66
CA PHE A 6 5.87 -1.43 -17.87
C PHE A 6 5.80 -1.15 -16.35
N ILE A 7 5.52 0.09 -15.97
CA ILE A 7 5.47 0.54 -14.57
C ILE A 7 4.45 -0.20 -13.69
N ALA A 8 3.36 -0.69 -14.27
CA ALA A 8 2.32 -1.46 -13.58
C ALA A 8 2.44 -2.97 -13.84
N THR A 9 3.44 -3.39 -14.61
CA THR A 9 3.67 -4.81 -14.95
C THR A 9 4.62 -5.43 -13.94
N ASP A 10 4.37 -6.69 -13.59
CA ASP A 10 5.20 -7.43 -12.66
C ASP A 10 6.63 -7.59 -13.18
N THR A 11 7.60 -7.34 -12.30
CA THR A 11 8.99 -7.68 -12.61
C THR A 11 9.14 -9.19 -12.53
N GLU A 12 9.81 -9.77 -13.51
CA GLU A 12 10.25 -11.16 -13.52
C GLU A 12 11.64 -11.27 -14.13
N TRP A 13 12.59 -11.78 -13.35
CA TRP A 13 13.96 -12.00 -13.79
C TRP A 13 14.14 -13.44 -14.29
N PRO A 14 14.70 -13.67 -15.50
CA PRO A 14 15.03 -15.02 -15.97
C PRO A 14 15.85 -15.79 -14.94
N PRO A 15 15.70 -17.13 -14.79
CA PRO A 15 16.31 -17.90 -13.70
C PRO A 15 17.83 -17.71 -13.56
N THR A 16 18.53 -17.57 -14.68
CA THR A 16 19.97 -17.33 -14.71
C THR A 16 20.25 -16.12 -15.59
N ILE A 17 20.33 -14.95 -14.97
CA ILE A 17 20.61 -13.67 -15.60
C ILE A 17 21.79 -13.00 -14.91
N LEU A 18 22.69 -12.41 -15.70
CA LEU A 18 23.77 -11.55 -15.28
C LEU A 18 23.57 -10.20 -15.96
N ILE A 19 23.70 -9.13 -15.19
CA ILE A 19 23.47 -7.77 -15.66
C ILE A 19 24.67 -6.94 -15.26
N ASP A 20 25.28 -6.27 -16.23
CA ASP A 20 26.41 -5.37 -16.03
C ASP A 20 26.07 -4.01 -16.62
N MET A 21 26.32 -2.94 -15.87
CA MET A 21 26.17 -1.57 -16.32
C MET A 21 27.47 -0.82 -16.09
N ASN A 22 28.04 -0.25 -17.15
CA ASN A 22 29.27 0.55 -17.08
C ASN A 22 30.39 -0.14 -16.27
N ASP A 23 30.61 -1.43 -16.57
CA ASP A 23 31.61 -2.30 -15.93
C ASP A 23 31.33 -2.65 -14.44
N SER A 24 30.11 -2.37 -13.95
CA SER A 24 29.65 -2.75 -12.62
C SER A 24 28.54 -3.79 -12.69
N ALA A 25 28.71 -4.90 -11.97
CA ALA A 25 27.68 -5.94 -11.86
C ALA A 25 26.50 -5.44 -11.03
N ILE A 26 25.29 -5.60 -11.57
CA ILE A 26 24.03 -5.23 -10.93
C ILE A 26 23.48 -6.42 -10.14
N ILE A 27 23.27 -6.23 -8.85
CA ILE A 27 22.70 -7.24 -7.96
C ILE A 27 21.18 -7.14 -8.00
N ILE A 28 20.51 -8.14 -8.59
CA ILE A 28 19.05 -8.23 -8.59
C ILE A 28 18.51 -8.85 -7.30
N GLN A 29 17.36 -8.35 -6.85
CA GLN A 29 16.61 -8.91 -5.74
C GLN A 29 15.49 -9.82 -6.28
N ARG A 30 15.58 -11.11 -5.98
CA ARG A 30 14.59 -12.12 -6.36
C ARG A 30 13.57 -12.35 -5.25
N LYS A 31 12.43 -12.92 -5.64
CA LYS A 31 11.40 -13.45 -4.73
C LYS A 31 12.01 -14.22 -3.55
N GLY A 32 11.63 -13.85 -2.32
CA GLY A 32 11.89 -14.64 -1.12
C GLY A 32 10.97 -15.87 -1.03
N SER A 33 11.41 -16.95 -0.38
CA SER A 33 10.75 -18.27 -0.37
C SER A 33 9.31 -18.31 0.18
N TYR A 34 8.78 -17.22 0.76
CA TYR A 34 7.40 -17.15 1.26
C TYR A 34 6.43 -16.52 0.24
N GLY A 35 5.70 -17.39 -0.45
CA GLY A 35 4.31 -17.23 -0.89
C GLY A 35 3.97 -16.18 -1.95
N HIS A 36 4.12 -14.89 -1.65
CA HIS A 36 3.41 -13.82 -2.36
C HIS A 36 4.29 -12.65 -2.82
N SER A 37 5.62 -12.73 -2.65
CA SER A 37 6.54 -11.72 -3.18
C SER A 37 6.79 -11.94 -4.68
N ARG A 38 6.85 -10.83 -5.42
CA ARG A 38 7.27 -10.76 -6.83
C ARG A 38 8.75 -10.37 -6.87
N ASP A 39 9.42 -10.61 -8.00
CA ASP A 39 10.76 -10.05 -8.18
C ASP A 39 10.70 -8.52 -8.10
N GLN A 40 11.78 -7.89 -7.66
CA GLN A 40 11.83 -6.44 -7.54
C GLN A 40 12.60 -5.83 -8.71
N PRO A 41 12.15 -4.69 -9.25
CA PRO A 41 12.98 -3.91 -10.16
C PRO A 41 14.21 -3.38 -9.41
N VAL A 42 15.28 -3.04 -10.13
CA VAL A 42 16.55 -2.64 -9.54
C VAL A 42 16.86 -1.17 -9.83
N ASP A 43 17.27 -0.43 -8.80
CA ASP A 43 17.77 0.94 -8.95
C ASP A 43 19.17 0.90 -9.58
N ILE A 44 19.28 1.41 -10.81
CA ILE A 44 20.54 1.51 -11.55
C ILE A 44 21.14 2.90 -11.50
N THR A 45 20.50 3.87 -10.83
CA THR A 45 20.97 5.26 -10.69
C THR A 45 22.44 5.36 -10.28
N PRO A 46 22.93 4.59 -9.28
CA PRO A 46 24.33 4.67 -8.86
C PRO A 46 25.34 4.25 -9.95
N HIS A 47 24.89 3.50 -10.94
CA HIS A 47 25.72 2.98 -12.03
C HIS A 47 25.65 3.85 -13.30
N VAL A 48 24.71 4.79 -13.37
CA VAL A 48 24.55 5.71 -14.50
C VAL A 48 25.62 6.80 -14.45
N PHE A 49 26.34 7.01 -15.56
CA PHE A 49 27.28 8.12 -15.66
C PHE A 49 26.56 9.48 -15.63
N SER A 50 27.15 10.45 -14.93
CA SER A 50 26.72 11.85 -15.00
C SER A 50 26.68 12.34 -16.45
N TYR A 51 25.70 13.20 -16.76
CA TYR A 51 25.54 13.79 -18.08
C TYR A 51 26.83 14.47 -18.55
N GLY A 52 27.31 14.11 -19.74
CA GLY A 52 28.52 14.69 -20.31
C GLY A 52 28.84 14.17 -21.71
N PRO A 53 29.65 14.89 -22.48
CA PRO A 53 29.87 14.65 -23.91
C PRO A 53 30.64 13.35 -24.23
N ALA A 54 31.27 12.71 -23.25
CA ALA A 54 32.24 11.63 -23.47
C ALA A 54 31.79 10.24 -22.96
N LYS A 55 30.62 10.11 -22.31
CA LYS A 55 30.24 8.86 -21.64
C LYS A 55 28.85 8.39 -22.06
N LYS A 56 28.81 7.37 -22.92
CA LYS A 56 27.59 6.61 -23.20
C LYS A 56 27.43 5.54 -22.12
N ASN A 57 26.22 5.39 -21.58
CA ASN A 57 25.90 4.29 -20.69
C ASN A 57 25.76 2.99 -21.52
N SER A 58 26.35 1.90 -21.04
CA SER A 58 26.24 0.57 -21.65
C SER A 58 25.64 -0.40 -20.65
N LEU A 59 24.58 -1.09 -21.04
CA LEU A 59 23.92 -2.16 -20.28
C LEU A 59 24.12 -3.47 -21.03
N ALA A 60 24.83 -4.41 -20.43
CA ALA A 60 25.01 -5.77 -20.93
C ALA A 60 24.14 -6.73 -20.11
N ILE A 61 23.36 -7.55 -20.80
CA ILE A 61 22.50 -8.56 -20.17
C ILE A 61 22.85 -9.91 -20.78
N THR A 62 23.26 -10.85 -19.92
CA THR A 62 23.54 -12.22 -20.31
C THR A 62 22.51 -13.13 -19.66
N VAL A 63 21.74 -13.85 -20.46
CA VAL A 63 20.77 -14.85 -19.99
C VAL A 63 21.29 -16.23 -20.35
N LEU A 64 21.47 -17.08 -19.35
CA LEU A 64 21.87 -18.47 -19.54
C LEU A 64 20.62 -19.35 -19.56
N ASN A 65 20.40 -20.04 -20.68
CA ASN A 65 19.27 -20.96 -20.81
C ASN A 65 19.64 -22.32 -20.19
N ALA A 66 18.98 -22.69 -19.09
CA ALA A 66 19.10 -24.03 -18.54
C ALA A 66 18.35 -25.05 -19.44
N PRO A 67 18.89 -26.27 -19.63
CA PRO A 67 18.19 -27.33 -20.33
C PRO A 67 16.85 -27.62 -19.63
N GLY A 68 15.72 -27.45 -20.33
CA GLY A 68 14.36 -27.67 -19.79
C GLY A 68 13.69 -26.44 -19.18
N ALA A 69 14.31 -25.26 -19.21
CA ALA A 69 13.63 -23.99 -18.92
C ALA A 69 12.50 -23.76 -19.93
N ARG A 70 11.46 -23.01 -19.55
CA ARG A 70 10.31 -22.66 -20.41
C ARG A 70 10.82 -22.02 -21.71
N ASN A 71 11.00 -22.84 -22.75
CA ASN A 71 11.45 -22.37 -24.05
C ASN A 71 10.31 -21.59 -24.70
N GLY A 72 10.47 -20.28 -24.85
CA GLY A 72 9.68 -19.50 -25.80
C GLY A 72 8.81 -18.36 -25.26
N ILE A 73 8.84 -18.03 -23.96
CA ILE A 73 8.19 -16.79 -23.50
C ILE A 73 9.17 -15.62 -23.69
N PRO A 74 8.85 -14.62 -24.52
CA PRO A 74 9.72 -13.47 -24.69
C PRO A 74 9.72 -12.60 -23.43
N TYR A 75 10.90 -12.15 -23.02
CA TYR A 75 11.03 -11.11 -22.01
C TYR A 75 11.12 -9.75 -22.69
N SER A 76 10.61 -8.71 -22.03
CA SER A 76 10.79 -7.32 -22.42
C SER A 76 11.53 -6.59 -21.30
N ILE A 77 12.44 -5.68 -21.65
CA ILE A 77 13.24 -4.88 -20.71
C ILE A 77 12.85 -3.41 -20.84
N ALA A 78 12.80 -2.70 -19.72
CA ALA A 78 12.63 -1.25 -19.69
C ALA A 78 13.56 -0.60 -18.67
N ILE A 79 14.09 0.58 -19.01
CA ILE A 79 14.73 1.51 -18.08
C ILE A 79 13.77 2.68 -17.91
N GLU A 80 13.34 2.90 -16.68
CA GLU A 80 12.35 3.91 -16.31
C GLU A 80 13.04 5.01 -15.50
N VAL A 81 12.76 6.27 -15.80
CA VAL A 81 13.16 7.39 -14.92
C VAL A 81 11.97 7.74 -14.05
N VAL A 82 12.12 7.55 -12.74
CA VAL A 82 11.07 7.78 -11.75
C VAL A 82 11.39 8.97 -10.87
N GLU A 83 10.36 9.71 -10.47
CA GLU A 83 10.49 10.76 -9.45
C GLU A 83 10.51 10.11 -8.06
N VAL A 84 11.44 10.54 -7.21
CA VAL A 84 11.57 10.10 -5.82
C VAL A 84 11.19 11.27 -4.92
N PHE A 85 10.18 11.04 -4.09
CA PHE A 85 9.70 12.00 -3.10
C PHE A 85 10.13 11.56 -1.71
N GLN A 86 10.65 12.50 -0.93
CA GLN A 86 10.91 12.30 0.50
C GLN A 86 9.60 12.27 1.27
N HIS A 87 9.62 11.61 2.44
CA HIS A 87 8.47 11.48 3.34
C HIS A 87 7.68 12.79 3.51
N GLN A 88 8.36 13.85 3.94
CA GLN A 88 7.70 15.14 4.19
C GLN A 88 7.15 15.78 2.91
N GLN A 89 7.77 15.55 1.75
CA GLN A 89 7.26 16.06 0.48
C GLN A 89 5.93 15.38 0.12
N ILE A 90 5.80 14.08 0.38
CA ILE A 90 4.56 13.33 0.13
C ILE A 90 3.46 13.82 1.07
N VAL A 91 3.78 13.96 2.37
CA VAL A 91 2.86 14.47 3.39
C VAL A 91 2.34 15.86 3.02
N ASP A 92 3.26 16.80 2.71
CA ASP A 92 2.91 18.16 2.32
C ASP A 92 2.07 18.18 1.04
N MET A 93 2.41 17.36 0.05
CA MET A 93 1.66 17.25 -1.19
C MET A 93 0.21 16.80 -0.94
N CYS A 94 0.03 15.74 -0.16
CA CYS A 94 -1.28 15.21 0.21
C CYS A 94 -2.11 16.27 0.95
N LEU A 95 -1.56 16.82 2.03
CA LEU A 95 -2.30 17.71 2.94
C LEU A 95 -2.57 19.10 2.36
N LYS A 96 -1.67 19.64 1.54
CA LYS A 96 -1.78 21.03 1.04
C LYS A 96 -2.41 21.13 -0.35
N THR A 97 -2.26 20.10 -1.19
CA THR A 97 -2.61 20.23 -2.62
C THR A 97 -3.55 19.15 -3.14
N GLN A 98 -3.59 17.97 -2.54
CA GLN A 98 -4.26 16.80 -3.10
C GLN A 98 -5.42 16.35 -2.22
N ARG A 99 -6.53 17.08 -2.31
CA ARG A 99 -7.74 16.84 -1.53
C ARG A 99 -8.94 16.60 -2.45
N ILE A 100 -9.86 15.74 -2.03
CA ILE A 100 -11.19 15.61 -2.62
C ILE A 100 -12.15 16.29 -1.67
N THR A 101 -12.95 17.23 -2.19
CA THR A 101 -13.84 18.02 -1.34
C THR A 101 -14.97 17.16 -0.79
N ALA A 102 -15.47 17.49 0.40
CA ALA A 102 -16.61 16.76 0.97
C ALA A 102 -17.83 16.77 0.04
N LYS A 103 -18.04 17.87 -0.70
CA LYS A 103 -19.10 17.99 -1.70
C LYS A 103 -18.95 16.95 -2.81
N ASP A 104 -17.76 16.82 -3.39
CA ASP A 104 -17.50 15.86 -4.47
C ASP A 104 -17.67 14.41 -3.97
N VAL A 105 -17.23 14.13 -2.74
CA VAL A 105 -17.42 12.81 -2.11
C VAL A 105 -18.90 12.50 -1.94
N ILE A 106 -19.70 13.43 -1.42
CA ILE A 106 -21.14 13.26 -1.22
C ILE A 106 -21.86 13.05 -2.57
N GLU A 107 -21.51 13.82 -3.60
CA GLU A 107 -22.09 13.65 -4.94
C GLU A 107 -21.78 12.26 -5.52
N ASP A 108 -20.55 11.78 -5.38
CA ASP A 108 -20.16 10.44 -5.82
C ASP A 108 -20.77 9.32 -4.94
N ILE A 109 -21.08 9.57 -3.67
CA ILE A 109 -21.88 8.65 -2.84
C ILE A 109 -23.32 8.59 -3.35
N ARG A 110 -23.93 9.75 -3.61
CA ARG A 110 -25.30 9.86 -4.13
C ARG A 110 -25.46 9.12 -5.46
N LEU A 111 -24.53 9.31 -6.39
CA LEU A 111 -24.55 8.60 -7.68
C LEU A 111 -24.54 7.08 -7.47
N LYS A 112 -23.62 6.57 -6.64
CA LYS A 112 -23.53 5.13 -6.34
C LYS A 112 -24.76 4.54 -5.66
N LEU A 113 -25.43 5.31 -4.79
CA LEU A 113 -26.67 4.86 -4.15
C LEU A 113 -27.84 4.87 -5.15
N SER A 114 -27.89 5.86 -6.04
CA SER A 114 -28.94 5.94 -7.06
C SER A 114 -28.85 4.84 -8.13
N GLU A 115 -27.64 4.43 -8.55
CA GLU A 115 -27.44 3.35 -9.52
C GLU A 115 -27.93 2.00 -8.98
N ARG A 116 -27.74 1.73 -7.67
CA ARG A 116 -28.18 0.48 -7.05
C ARG A 116 -29.71 0.33 -7.03
N ASN A 117 -30.43 1.44 -6.91
CA ASN A 117 -31.90 1.43 -6.90
C ASN A 117 -32.52 1.16 -8.29
N VAL A 118 -31.72 1.20 -9.37
CA VAL A 118 -32.20 0.95 -10.75
C VAL A 118 -32.03 -0.51 -11.16
N ASP A 119 -31.06 -1.23 -10.57
CA ASP A 119 -30.81 -2.65 -10.85
C ASP A 119 -31.72 -3.61 -10.03
N GLU A 120 -32.34 -3.11 -8.95
CA GLU A 120 -33.29 -3.84 -8.10
C GLU A 120 -34.73 -3.35 -8.34
N ASP A 121 -35.27 -3.61 -9.54
CA ASP A 121 -36.71 -3.49 -9.86
C ASP A 121 -37.47 -4.69 -9.25
N ASP A 122 -37.77 -4.63 -7.96
CA ASP A 122 -38.80 -5.47 -7.34
C ASP A 122 -39.41 -4.71 -6.14
N ASP A 123 -40.74 -4.78 -6.01
CA ASP A 123 -41.63 -3.95 -5.18
C ASP A 123 -41.32 -3.91 -3.67
N VAL A 124 -40.17 -3.35 -3.27
CA VAL A 124 -39.75 -3.22 -1.87
C VAL A 124 -39.63 -1.75 -1.49
N ALA A 125 -40.36 -1.37 -0.44
CA ALA A 125 -40.44 -0.02 0.10
C ALA A 125 -39.08 0.71 0.13
N LEU A 126 -39.09 1.99 -0.27
CA LEU A 126 -37.99 2.96 -0.22
C LEU A 126 -37.33 3.04 1.18
N VAL A 127 -36.54 2.05 1.55
CA VAL A 127 -35.57 2.16 2.64
C VAL A 127 -34.45 3.00 2.07
N SER A 128 -34.29 4.22 2.55
CA SER A 128 -33.21 5.12 2.13
C SER A 128 -31.88 4.37 2.15
N ALA A 129 -31.34 4.06 0.97
CA ALA A 129 -30.14 3.25 0.86
C ALA A 129 -29.00 3.96 1.59
N LYS A 130 -28.29 3.25 2.48
CA LYS A 130 -27.13 3.77 3.20
C LYS A 130 -25.88 3.03 2.79
N LEU A 131 -24.81 3.78 2.56
CA LEU A 131 -23.49 3.25 2.29
C LEU A 131 -22.74 3.04 3.62
N THR A 132 -22.26 1.82 3.86
CA THR A 132 -21.37 1.55 4.99
C THR A 132 -19.93 1.90 4.64
N ILE A 133 -19.24 2.67 5.48
CA ILE A 133 -17.81 3.00 5.34
C ILE A 133 -17.08 2.63 6.63
N ALA A 134 -16.00 1.86 6.53
CA ALA A 134 -15.15 1.51 7.67
C ALA A 134 -14.24 2.68 8.07
N LEU A 135 -14.05 2.89 9.38
CA LEU A 135 -13.25 3.97 9.96
C LEU A 135 -11.91 3.50 10.56
N ARG A 136 -11.53 2.24 10.34
CA ARG A 136 -10.28 1.66 10.85
C ARG A 136 -9.29 1.38 9.74
N ASP A 137 -8.04 1.66 10.04
CA ASP A 137 -6.90 1.45 9.16
C ASP A 137 -6.65 -0.01 8.84
N PRO A 138 -6.60 -0.40 7.55
CA PRO A 138 -6.34 -1.79 7.17
C PRO A 138 -4.99 -2.33 7.65
N LEU A 139 -4.00 -1.46 7.88
CA LEU A 139 -2.66 -1.88 8.31
C LEU A 139 -2.53 -2.00 9.83
N THR A 140 -3.16 -1.09 10.59
CA THR A 140 -3.01 -1.01 12.07
C THR A 140 -4.28 -1.35 12.85
N ALA A 141 -5.42 -1.54 12.19
CA ALA A 141 -6.75 -1.67 12.79
C ALA A 141 -7.13 -0.52 13.75
N SER A 142 -6.40 0.60 13.66
CA SER A 142 -6.58 1.79 14.49
C SER A 142 -7.47 2.80 13.76
N ILE A 143 -8.14 3.69 14.47
CA ILE A 143 -8.87 4.77 13.80
C ILE A 143 -7.87 5.66 13.04
N PHE A 144 -8.20 6.03 11.81
CA PHE A 144 -7.31 6.81 10.96
C PHE A 144 -7.04 8.20 11.54
N THR A 145 -5.84 8.73 11.29
CA THR A 145 -5.51 10.14 11.58
C THR A 145 -5.54 10.95 10.29
N THR A 146 -4.84 10.51 9.24
CA THR A 146 -4.82 11.17 7.92
C THR A 146 -5.37 10.24 6.86
N LEU A 147 -6.64 10.40 6.50
CA LEU A 147 -7.33 9.52 5.56
C LEU A 147 -6.97 9.84 4.11
N VAL A 148 -6.29 8.90 3.45
CA VAL A 148 -5.97 8.98 2.03
C VAL A 148 -6.50 7.78 1.24
N ARG A 149 -6.68 7.99 -0.07
CA ARG A 149 -7.05 6.96 -1.05
C ARG A 149 -6.50 7.36 -2.42
N ASP A 150 -6.35 6.40 -3.33
CA ASP A 150 -6.01 6.72 -4.72
C ASP A 150 -7.22 7.34 -5.46
N VAL A 151 -6.92 8.21 -6.43
CA VAL A 151 -7.94 8.88 -7.27
C VAL A 151 -8.78 7.89 -8.08
N GLN A 152 -8.25 6.70 -8.38
CA GLN A 152 -8.94 5.65 -9.14
C GLN A 152 -9.55 4.55 -8.25
N CYS A 153 -9.48 4.66 -6.92
CA CYS A 153 -10.12 3.73 -6.00
C CYS A 153 -11.64 3.66 -6.26
N ARG A 154 -12.14 2.47 -6.60
CA ARG A 154 -13.59 2.22 -6.72
C ARG A 154 -14.28 2.04 -5.37
N HIS A 155 -13.52 1.52 -4.40
CA HIS A 155 -13.91 1.35 -3.01
C HIS A 155 -13.85 2.70 -2.27
N ARG A 156 -14.42 2.80 -1.06
CA ARG A 156 -14.55 4.06 -0.29
C ARG A 156 -13.66 4.11 0.95
N GLU A 157 -13.16 2.96 1.33
CA GLU A 157 -12.22 2.75 2.41
C GLU A 157 -10.93 3.52 2.11
N CYS A 158 -10.50 4.29 3.11
CA CYS A 158 -9.25 5.02 3.12
C CYS A 158 -8.18 4.25 3.91
N PHE A 159 -7.00 4.86 4.00
CA PHE A 159 -5.90 4.43 4.83
C PHE A 159 -5.18 5.57 5.46
N ASP A 160 -4.47 5.26 6.53
CA ASP A 160 -3.69 6.27 7.23
C ASP A 160 -2.38 6.53 6.46
N LEU A 161 -2.19 7.79 6.05
CA LEU A 161 -1.05 8.21 5.23
C LEU A 161 0.28 7.92 5.91
N GLU A 162 0.42 8.31 7.18
CA GLU A 162 1.69 8.16 7.92
C GLU A 162 2.02 6.68 8.12
N THR A 163 1.03 5.90 8.56
CA THR A 163 1.15 4.45 8.72
C THR A 163 1.59 3.78 7.41
N PHE A 164 0.99 4.17 6.29
CA PHE A 164 1.32 3.65 4.98
C PHE A 164 2.76 3.98 4.57
N LEU A 165 3.19 5.24 4.73
CA LEU A 165 4.56 5.66 4.41
C LEU A 165 5.58 4.94 5.30
N MET A 166 5.30 4.78 6.59
CA MET A 166 6.17 4.09 7.55
C MET A 166 6.29 2.58 7.27
N SER A 167 5.21 1.95 6.80
CA SER A 167 5.23 0.53 6.39
C SER A 167 6.16 0.26 5.19
N ARG A 168 6.49 1.32 4.43
CA ARG A 168 7.33 1.27 3.23
C ARG A 168 8.75 1.68 3.51
N SER A 169 8.97 2.68 4.35
CA SER A 169 10.32 3.14 4.74
C SER A 169 11.12 2.09 5.51
N ASN A 170 10.44 1.24 6.29
CA ASN A 170 11.09 0.15 7.03
C ASN A 170 11.54 -1.03 6.15
N LYS A 171 11.16 -1.07 4.87
CA LYS A 171 11.66 -2.09 3.93
C LYS A 171 12.92 -1.56 3.27
N GLN A 172 14.06 -1.94 3.86
CA GLN A 172 15.45 -1.88 3.39
C GLN A 172 15.72 -1.04 2.11
N GLU A 173 16.71 -0.15 2.22
CA GLU A 173 17.16 0.96 1.35
C GLU A 173 17.22 0.76 -0.19
N PHE A 174 16.88 -0.43 -0.72
CA PHE A 174 17.02 -0.80 -2.13
C PHE A 174 15.72 -1.24 -2.80
N THR A 175 14.55 -1.09 -2.15
CA THR A 175 13.31 -1.64 -2.71
C THR A 175 12.51 -0.59 -3.51
N CYS A 176 12.68 -0.61 -4.83
CA CYS A 176 11.77 0.07 -5.79
C CYS A 176 10.43 -0.69 -5.89
N MET A 177 9.75 -0.88 -4.76
CA MET A 177 8.46 -1.56 -4.75
C MET A 177 7.41 -0.70 -5.45
N PRO A 178 6.61 -1.27 -6.37
CA PRO A 178 5.45 -0.56 -6.90
C PRO A 178 4.55 -0.11 -5.76
N ASP A 179 4.10 1.13 -5.84
CA ASP A 179 3.13 1.66 -4.89
C ASP A 179 1.78 0.96 -5.10
N ALA A 180 1.57 -0.20 -4.49
CA ALA A 180 0.30 -0.93 -4.57
C ALA A 180 -0.49 -0.85 -3.26
N TRP A 181 -1.80 -0.61 -3.39
CA TRP A 181 -2.75 -0.57 -2.27
C TRP A 181 -3.09 -1.98 -1.74
N PRO A 182 -3.04 -2.27 -0.43
CA PRO A 182 -3.40 -3.58 0.14
C PRO A 182 -4.85 -4.03 -0.12
N LEU A 183 -5.85 -3.14 -0.28
CA LEU A 183 -7.25 -3.57 -0.46
C LEU A 183 -7.62 -3.84 -1.93
N CYS A 184 -7.17 -2.98 -2.85
CA CYS A 184 -7.60 -3.07 -4.25
C CYS A 184 -6.45 -3.26 -5.24
N SER A 185 -5.21 -3.36 -4.74
CA SER A 185 -4.00 -3.35 -5.57
C SER A 185 -3.92 -2.14 -6.52
N GLY A 186 -4.59 -1.05 -6.15
CA GLY A 186 -4.59 0.21 -6.89
C GLY A 186 -3.24 0.90 -6.85
N ASP A 187 -3.03 1.78 -7.81
CA ASP A 187 -1.83 2.60 -7.94
C ASP A 187 -1.81 3.64 -6.81
N THR A 188 -0.77 3.65 -6.00
CA THR A 188 -0.66 4.53 -4.82
C THR A 188 0.55 5.44 -4.91
N ARG A 189 1.01 5.73 -6.15
CA ARG A 189 2.05 6.72 -6.38
C ARG A 189 1.69 8.04 -5.69
N PRO A 190 2.66 8.76 -5.10
CA PRO A 190 2.39 9.96 -4.31
C PRO A 190 1.48 10.98 -5.00
N ARG A 191 1.62 11.17 -6.32
CA ARG A 191 0.80 12.12 -7.10
C ARG A 191 -0.67 11.74 -7.26
N LEU A 192 -1.02 10.49 -7.02
CA LEU A 192 -2.37 9.97 -7.18
C LEU A 192 -3.14 9.85 -5.87
N LEU A 193 -2.43 9.95 -4.73
CA LEU A 193 -3.04 9.96 -3.42
C LEU A 193 -3.89 11.22 -3.24
N ARG A 194 -5.03 11.07 -2.56
CA ARG A 194 -5.95 12.15 -2.25
C ARG A 194 -6.44 12.01 -0.83
N VAL A 195 -6.47 13.12 -0.10
CA VAL A 195 -7.11 13.23 1.21
C VAL A 195 -8.62 13.36 1.01
N ASP A 196 -9.40 12.55 1.74
CA ASP A 196 -10.86 12.60 1.70
C ASP A 196 -11.38 13.57 2.76
N GLU A 197 -11.82 14.76 2.36
CA GLU A 197 -12.27 15.80 3.31
C GLU A 197 -13.56 15.43 4.04
N PHE A 198 -14.44 14.62 3.41
CA PHE A 198 -15.66 14.16 4.07
C PHE A 198 -15.29 13.29 5.27
N LEU A 199 -14.42 12.30 5.09
CA LEU A 199 -14.01 11.43 6.19
C LEU A 199 -13.12 12.13 7.22
N VAL A 200 -12.36 13.16 6.84
CA VAL A 200 -11.69 14.04 7.80
C VAL A 200 -12.72 14.73 8.70
N SER A 201 -13.79 15.29 8.13
CA SER A 201 -14.85 15.94 8.93
C SER A 201 -15.59 14.96 9.84
N VAL A 202 -15.82 13.72 9.38
CA VAL A 202 -16.39 12.64 10.21
C VAL A 202 -15.48 12.36 11.42
N ARG A 203 -14.18 12.22 11.17
CA ARG A 203 -13.19 11.93 12.20
C ARG A 203 -13.11 13.05 13.24
N GLU A 204 -13.06 14.31 12.81
CA GLU A 204 -13.06 15.47 13.70
C GLU A 204 -14.32 15.50 14.58
N LYS A 205 -15.49 15.21 14.01
CA LYS A 205 -16.75 15.16 14.75
C LYS A 205 -16.77 14.04 15.80
N LEU A 206 -16.33 12.84 15.44
CA LEU A 206 -16.22 11.72 16.39
C LEU A 206 -15.24 12.03 17.52
N GLU A 207 -14.17 12.77 17.24
CA GLU A 207 -13.20 13.19 18.25
C GLU A 207 -13.78 14.21 19.22
N GLU A 208 -14.52 15.20 18.71
CA GLU A 208 -15.27 16.17 19.52
C GLU A 208 -16.29 15.47 20.43
N ASP A 209 -16.98 14.45 19.91
CA ASP A 209 -18.00 13.69 20.63
C ASP A 209 -17.40 12.61 21.56
N GLY A 210 -16.08 12.40 21.51
CA GLY A 210 -15.36 11.39 22.32
C GLY A 210 -15.61 9.94 21.90
N ASP A 211 -16.11 9.70 20.69
CA ASP A 211 -16.55 8.39 20.20
C ASP A 211 -15.61 7.82 19.12
N LEU A 212 -14.31 7.73 19.45
CA LEU A 212 -13.29 7.20 18.54
C LEU A 212 -13.30 5.68 18.39
N GLU A 213 -14.15 4.99 19.16
CA GLU A 213 -14.25 3.54 19.10
C GLU A 213 -15.11 3.06 17.93
N VAL A 214 -15.93 3.94 17.32
CA VAL A 214 -16.75 3.63 16.14
C VAL A 214 -15.93 2.98 15.04
N LYS A 215 -16.38 1.79 14.61
CA LYS A 215 -15.69 1.01 13.57
C LYS A 215 -16.15 1.35 12.15
N ALA A 216 -17.38 1.82 12.00
CA ALA A 216 -17.96 2.15 10.71
C ALA A 216 -19.10 3.16 10.85
N ILE A 217 -19.40 3.87 9.76
CA ILE A 217 -20.53 4.79 9.64
C ILE A 217 -21.49 4.31 8.54
N LEU A 218 -22.73 4.74 8.64
CA LEU A 218 -23.76 4.59 7.61
C LEU A 218 -24.05 5.97 7.02
N VAL A 219 -23.73 6.16 5.74
CA VAL A 219 -23.86 7.45 5.03
C VAL A 219 -25.07 7.40 4.09
N ALA A 220 -25.93 8.41 4.15
CA ALA A 220 -27.09 8.57 3.27
C ALA A 220 -26.76 9.43 2.03
N GLU A 221 -27.71 9.50 1.08
CA GLU A 221 -27.56 10.21 -0.19
C GLU A 221 -27.32 11.72 -0.05
N ASP A 222 -27.80 12.32 1.04
CA ASP A 222 -27.60 13.74 1.36
C ASP A 222 -26.24 14.02 2.04
N GLY A 223 -25.45 12.97 2.30
CA GLY A 223 -24.18 13.05 3.01
C GLY A 223 -24.31 13.00 4.54
N SER A 224 -25.53 12.95 5.09
CA SER A 224 -25.72 12.71 6.52
C SER A 224 -25.23 11.31 6.89
N TRP A 225 -24.68 11.16 8.09
CA TRP A 225 -24.14 9.89 8.54
C TRP A 225 -24.44 9.62 10.01
N THR A 226 -24.48 8.33 10.36
CA THR A 226 -24.65 7.85 11.74
C THR A 226 -23.63 6.76 12.03
N ALA A 227 -23.13 6.67 13.26
CA ALA A 227 -22.32 5.55 13.71
C ALA A 227 -23.07 4.22 13.49
N LYS A 228 -22.40 3.22 12.93
CA LYS A 228 -22.98 1.89 12.76
C LYS A 228 -22.98 1.18 14.12
N PRO A 229 -24.15 0.74 14.64
CA PRO A 229 -24.21 0.01 15.89
C PRO A 229 -23.37 -1.27 15.80
N GLU A 230 -22.54 -1.53 16.81
CA GLU A 230 -21.84 -2.81 16.91
C GLU A 230 -22.82 -3.88 17.36
N ALA A 231 -22.97 -4.95 16.55
CA ALA A 231 -23.72 -6.12 16.99
C ALA A 231 -22.97 -6.74 18.18
N LEU A 232 -23.67 -6.92 19.31
CA LEU A 232 -23.10 -7.62 20.46
C LEU A 232 -22.53 -8.97 19.97
N PRO A 233 -21.32 -9.36 20.40
CA PRO A 233 -20.77 -10.64 20.04
C PRO A 233 -21.76 -11.73 20.43
N ALA A 234 -22.17 -12.55 19.47
CA ALA A 234 -23.06 -13.66 19.72
C ALA A 234 -22.41 -14.58 20.77
N GLU A 235 -22.95 -14.54 22.00
CA GLU A 235 -22.72 -15.53 23.04
C GLU A 235 -22.97 -16.90 22.39
N ARG A 236 -21.89 -17.63 22.05
CA ARG A 236 -21.99 -19.04 21.66
C ARG A 236 -22.47 -19.79 22.89
N SER A 237 -23.78 -19.93 23.03
CA SER A 237 -24.41 -20.81 24.02
C SER A 237 -23.93 -22.23 23.77
N LYS A 238 -22.91 -22.66 24.51
CA LYS A 238 -22.50 -24.07 24.53
C LYS A 238 -23.50 -24.84 25.39
N SER A 239 -24.56 -25.35 24.78
CA SER A 239 -25.40 -26.38 25.38
C SER A 239 -24.86 -27.77 25.02
N TRP A 240 -24.22 -28.38 26.02
CA TRP A 240 -24.04 -29.79 26.38
C TRP A 240 -23.99 -30.92 25.31
N GLY A 241 -22.93 -31.72 25.42
CA GLY A 241 -22.85 -33.09 24.91
C GLY A 241 -21.63 -33.81 25.52
N SER A 242 -21.83 -34.44 26.67
CA SER A 242 -20.83 -35.17 27.45
C SER A 242 -20.47 -36.50 26.78
N SER A 243 -19.17 -36.78 26.57
CA SER A 243 -18.59 -38.11 26.77
C SER A 243 -17.06 -38.10 26.62
N GLY A 244 -16.35 -38.80 27.50
CA GLY A 244 -15.04 -39.37 27.19
C GLY A 244 -13.82 -38.74 27.87
N SER A 245 -13.64 -39.03 29.15
CA SER A 245 -12.38 -38.90 29.88
C SER A 245 -11.24 -39.73 29.27
N VAL A 246 -10.07 -39.13 29.01
CA VAL A 246 -8.76 -39.81 29.12
C VAL A 246 -7.70 -38.80 29.57
N SER A 247 -7.23 -38.94 30.81
CA SER A 247 -6.00 -38.30 31.30
C SER A 247 -4.78 -38.94 30.63
N ARG A 248 -3.79 -38.13 30.23
CA ARG A 248 -2.36 -38.48 30.37
C ARG A 248 -1.41 -37.32 30.04
N ARG A 249 -0.59 -37.04 31.07
CA ARG A 249 0.83 -36.67 31.07
C ARG A 249 1.24 -35.28 30.56
N GLY A 250 1.62 -34.47 31.54
CA GLY A 250 2.43 -33.27 31.35
C GLY A 250 3.84 -33.59 30.86
N CYS A 251 4.40 -32.59 30.20
CA CYS A 251 5.81 -32.44 29.95
C CYS A 251 6.15 -30.96 30.20
N ASP A 252 6.77 -30.73 31.35
CA ASP A 252 7.42 -29.47 31.68
C ASP A 252 8.61 -29.27 30.74
N TYR A 253 8.67 -28.14 30.06
CA TYR A 253 9.93 -27.63 29.51
C TYR A 253 10.01 -26.13 29.74
N SER A 254 10.63 -25.79 30.87
CA SER A 254 11.17 -24.46 31.14
C SER A 254 12.24 -24.12 30.11
N SER A 255 12.19 -22.91 29.55
CA SER A 255 13.33 -22.29 28.85
C SER A 255 13.55 -20.88 29.38
N PRO A 256 14.82 -20.46 29.51
CA PRO A 256 15.21 -19.35 30.37
C PRO A 256 15.10 -17.98 29.68
N ALA A 257 14.95 -16.95 30.51
CA ALA A 257 14.97 -15.55 30.15
C ALA A 257 16.32 -15.13 29.55
N VAL A 258 16.28 -14.42 28.42
CA VAL A 258 17.45 -13.76 27.82
C VAL A 258 17.41 -12.27 28.14
N SER A 259 18.54 -11.81 28.68
CA SER A 259 18.76 -10.48 29.24
C SER A 259 18.87 -9.37 28.19
N SER A 260 18.29 -8.23 28.56
CA SER A 260 18.35 -6.92 27.93
C SER A 260 19.79 -6.44 27.71
N ARG A 261 20.09 -5.92 26.51
CA ARG A 261 21.29 -5.12 26.24
C ARG A 261 20.90 -3.73 25.74
N GLN A 262 21.33 -2.74 26.49
CA GLN A 262 21.22 -1.30 26.20
C GLN A 262 22.13 -0.90 25.03
N ALA A 263 21.66 0.03 24.20
CA ALA A 263 22.44 0.72 23.17
C ALA A 263 22.71 2.17 23.62
N PRO A 264 23.91 2.73 23.41
CA PRO A 264 24.16 4.16 23.65
C PRO A 264 24.33 4.97 22.35
N GLY A 265 23.73 6.17 22.37
CA GLY A 265 24.42 7.41 21.97
C GLY A 265 24.19 7.98 20.57
N LEU A 266 23.18 8.86 20.46
CA LEU A 266 23.02 9.83 19.37
C LEU A 266 24.24 10.76 19.23
N ARG A 267 24.63 11.06 17.98
CA ARG A 267 25.34 12.30 17.63
C ARG A 267 24.59 13.05 16.51
N SER A 268 24.49 14.34 16.73
CA SER A 268 23.78 15.37 15.97
C SER A 268 24.34 15.62 14.57
N SER A 269 23.45 15.85 13.60
CA SER A 269 23.78 16.43 12.28
C SER A 269 23.34 17.90 12.22
N PRO A 270 24.05 18.78 11.48
CA PRO A 270 23.69 20.19 11.35
C PRO A 270 22.58 20.40 10.32
N THR A 271 21.78 21.43 10.57
CA THR A 271 20.66 21.90 9.77
C THR A 271 21.15 22.56 8.48
N LEU A 272 20.66 22.08 7.33
CA LEU A 272 20.67 22.81 6.06
C LEU A 272 19.25 23.00 5.59
N THR A 273 18.91 24.27 5.36
CA THR A 273 17.65 24.75 4.79
C THR A 273 17.35 24.01 3.49
N SER A 274 16.37 23.11 3.54
CA SER A 274 15.93 22.28 2.43
C SER A 274 15.16 23.12 1.41
N VAL A 275 15.82 23.46 0.30
CA VAL A 275 15.10 23.63 -0.96
C VAL A 275 14.62 22.23 -1.33
N MET A 276 13.30 22.01 -1.36
CA MET A 276 12.69 20.70 -1.63
C MET A 276 13.07 20.19 -3.04
N ALA A 277 14.25 19.60 -3.16
CA ALA A 277 14.68 18.93 -4.39
C ALA A 277 13.88 17.64 -4.55
N VAL A 278 13.12 17.52 -5.64
CA VAL A 278 12.63 16.22 -6.11
C VAL A 278 13.82 15.53 -6.75
N SER A 279 14.15 14.33 -6.27
CA SER A 279 15.21 13.52 -6.88
C SER A 279 14.63 12.64 -7.99
N ALA A 280 15.46 12.17 -8.91
CA ALA A 280 15.08 11.20 -9.92
C ALA A 280 15.94 9.94 -9.79
N ALA A 281 15.35 8.78 -10.04
CA ALA A 281 16.06 7.50 -10.08
C ALA A 281 15.83 6.80 -11.43
N CYS A 282 16.84 6.09 -11.92
CA CYS A 282 16.76 5.20 -13.07
C CYS A 282 16.52 3.77 -12.55
N VAL A 283 15.41 3.16 -12.93
CA VAL A 283 14.98 1.84 -12.47
C VAL A 283 14.93 0.88 -13.65
N LEU A 284 15.60 -0.27 -13.52
CA LEU A 284 15.60 -1.34 -14.53
C LEU A 284 14.57 -2.41 -14.15
N ARG A 285 13.71 -2.75 -15.13
CA ARG A 285 12.67 -3.77 -15.01
C ARG A 285 12.72 -4.75 -16.19
N MET A 286 12.43 -6.02 -15.91
CA MET A 286 12.10 -7.04 -16.91
C MET A 286 10.73 -7.62 -16.65
N ALA A 287 9.95 -7.86 -17.70
CA ALA A 287 8.64 -8.47 -17.61
C ALA A 287 8.47 -9.55 -18.69
N LEU A 288 7.68 -10.59 -18.40
CA LEU A 288 7.22 -11.53 -19.41
C LEU A 288 6.23 -10.86 -20.37
N ARG A 289 6.27 -11.27 -21.64
CA ARG A 289 5.36 -10.79 -22.69
C ARG A 289 4.42 -11.89 -23.17
#